data_AF-A0A484ZFI3-F1
#
_entry.id   AF-A0A484ZFI3-F1
#
_cell.length_a   1.000
_cell.length_b   1.000
_cell.length_c   1.000
_cell.angle_alpha   90.00
_cell.angle_beta   90.00
_cell.angle_gamma   90.00
#
_symmetry.space_group_name_H-M   'P 1'
#
loop_
_entity.id
_entity.type
_entity.pdbx_description
1 polymer ?
#
loop_
_entity_poly.entity_id
_entity_poly.type
_entity_poly.pdbx_seq_one_letter_code
_entity_poly.pdbx_strand_id
1 'polypeptide(L)'
;MATLTGWGLIWLLLQERQLGGDIVLVDAHIRYHKPITGRPVAVASLDTMKGDLDRLARGRKARVQLEVKLSGDEDTGCVFEGTYMVLPVEHDSN
;
A
#
# COMPACT_ATOMS: atom_id res chain seq x y z
N MET A 1 8.62 -1.11 -8.46
CA MET A 1 9.23 -0.86 -7.14
C MET A 1 8.16 -0.38 -6.14
N ALA A 2 7.69 0.87 -6.21
CA ALA A 2 6.78 1.43 -5.19
C ALA A 2 5.41 0.73 -5.03
N THR A 3 4.78 0.33 -6.14
CA THR A 3 3.47 -0.38 -6.12
C THR A 3 3.57 -1.75 -5.44
N LEU A 4 4.59 -2.54 -5.78
CA LEU A 4 4.84 -3.85 -5.17
C LEU A 4 5.24 -3.74 -3.70
N THR A 5 5.96 -2.68 -3.30
CA THR A 5 6.27 -2.42 -1.89
C THR A 5 5.00 -2.12 -1.10
N GLY A 6 4.09 -1.30 -1.64
CA GLY A 6 2.80 -1.02 -1.02
C GLY A 6 1.92 -2.27 -0.92
N TRP A 7 1.76 -3.02 -2.01
CA TRP A 7 1.00 -4.27 -2.03
C TRP A 7 1.58 -5.32 -1.07
N GLY A 8 2.91 -5.49 -1.06
CA GLY A 8 3.60 -6.44 -0.19
C GLY A 8 3.45 -6.11 1.29
N LEU A 9 3.47 -4.82 1.67
CA LEU A 9 3.22 -4.39 3.04
C LEU A 9 1.79 -4.74 3.49
N ILE A 10 0.77 -4.50 2.64
CA ILE A 10 -0.61 -4.88 2.92
C ILE A 10 -0.74 -6.40 3.05
N TRP A 11 -0.08 -7.14 2.16
CA TRP A 11 -0.09 -8.60 2.19
C TRP A 11 0.53 -9.16 3.48
N LEU A 12 1.65 -8.59 3.96
CA LEU A 12 2.26 -8.96 5.24
C LEU A 12 1.33 -8.64 6.43
N LEU A 13 0.65 -7.49 6.41
CA LEU A 13 -0.33 -7.14 7.45
C LEU A 13 -1.53 -8.09 7.47
N LEU A 14 -2.01 -8.50 6.30
CA LEU A 14 -3.08 -9.50 6.18
C LEU A 14 -2.63 -10.86 6.71
N GLN A 15 -1.41 -11.28 6.37
CA GLN A 15 -0.84 -12.53 6.88
C GLN A 15 -0.68 -12.51 8.40
N GLU A 16 -0.21 -11.40 8.98
CA GLU A 16 -0.09 -11.23 10.44
C GLU A 16 -1.44 -11.38 11.15
N ARG A 17 -2.52 -10.90 10.53
CA ARG A 17 -3.89 -10.96 11.06
C ARG A 17 -4.64 -12.23 10.67
N GLN A 18 -4.01 -13.14 9.92
CA GLN A 18 -4.64 -14.34 9.35
C GLN A 18 -5.92 -14.01 8.56
N LEU A 19 -5.96 -12.82 7.96
CA LEU A 19 -7.08 -12.33 7.18
C LEU A 19 -6.81 -12.61 5.72
N GLY A 20 -7.70 -13.37 5.07
CA GLY A 20 -7.71 -13.54 3.63
C GLY A 20 -8.41 -12.37 2.94
N GLY A 21 -7.89 -11.92 1.80
CA GLY A 21 -8.57 -10.91 1.01
C GLY A 21 -7.86 -10.58 -0.30
N ASP A 22 -8.64 -10.23 -1.31
CA ASP A 22 -8.12 -9.77 -2.59
C ASP A 22 -7.72 -8.30 -2.49
N ILE A 23 -6.43 -8.04 -2.68
CA ILE A 23 -5.88 -6.68 -2.65
C ILE A 23 -5.89 -6.12 -4.07
N VAL A 24 -6.74 -5.13 -4.30
CA VAL A 24 -6.88 -4.44 -5.58
C VAL A 24 -6.30 -3.03 -5.46
N LEU A 25 -5.42 -2.65 -6.38
CA LEU A 25 -4.99 -1.25 -6.52
C LEU A 25 -6.12 -0.48 -7.20
N VAL A 26 -6.79 0.41 -6.46
CA VAL A 26 -7.91 1.21 -6.97
C VAL A 26 -7.41 2.45 -7.69
N ASP A 27 -6.39 3.09 -7.11
CA ASP A 27 -5.88 4.35 -7.61
C ASP A 27 -4.40 4.49 -7.23
N ALA A 28 -3.61 5.11 -8.10
CA ALA A 28 -2.20 5.35 -7.85
C ALA A 28 -1.79 6.68 -8.47
N HIS A 29 -1.19 7.52 -7.65
CA HIS A 29 -0.66 8.82 -8.03
C HIS A 29 0.84 8.85 -7.75
N ILE A 30 1.62 9.36 -8.70
CA ILE A 30 3.05 9.54 -8.53
C ILE A 30 3.42 10.99 -8.82
N ARG A 31 4.06 11.64 -7.85
CA ARG A 31 4.52 13.02 -7.94
C ARG A 31 6.03 13.04 -8.02
N TYR A 32 6.54 13.40 -9.19
CA TYR A 32 7.96 13.61 -9.43
C TYR A 32 8.31 15.07 -9.11
N HIS A 33 9.08 15.29 -8.06
CA HIS A 33 9.51 16.63 -7.66
C HIS A 33 10.89 16.97 -8.22
N LYS A 34 11.82 16.02 -8.19
CA LYS A 34 13.19 16.17 -8.68
C LYS A 34 13.67 14.88 -9.36
N PRO A 35 14.57 14.96 -10.34
CA PRO A 35 15.22 13.78 -10.89
C PRO A 35 16.00 13.07 -9.77
N ILE A 36 15.73 11.78 -9.58
CA ILE A 36 16.45 10.95 -8.60
C ILE A 36 17.79 10.54 -9.24
N THR A 37 18.87 11.14 -8.75
CA THR A 37 20.24 10.76 -9.09
C THR A 37 20.80 9.80 -8.04
N GLY A 38 21.59 8.81 -8.47
CA GLY A 38 22.18 7.82 -7.55
C GLY A 38 21.31 6.57 -7.37
N ARG A 39 21.37 5.94 -6.19
CA ARG A 39 20.65 4.68 -5.92
C ARG A 39 19.24 4.98 -5.37
N PRO A 40 18.16 4.70 -6.13
CA PRO A 40 16.81 4.99 -5.66
C PRO A 40 16.41 4.05 -4.51
N VAL A 41 15.96 4.63 -3.40
CA VAL A 41 15.42 3.91 -2.24
C VAL A 41 13.94 4.22 -2.14
N ALA A 42 13.10 3.19 -2.15
CA ALA A 42 11.67 3.32 -1.92
C ALA A 42 11.34 2.90 -0.48
N VAL A 43 10.83 3.83 0.32
CA VAL A 43 10.43 3.58 1.71
C VAL A 43 8.92 3.77 1.83
N ALA A 44 8.23 2.70 2.20
CA ALA A 44 6.83 2.74 2.59
C ALA A 44 6.75 2.81 4.12
N SER A 45 6.00 3.77 4.65
CA SER A 45 5.82 3.94 6.10
C SER A 45 4.41 3.54 6.51
N LEU A 46 4.30 2.75 7.58
CA LEU A 46 3.00 2.45 8.19
C LEU A 46 2.39 3.69 8.85
N ASP A 47 3.20 4.66 9.28
CA ASP A 47 2.73 5.95 9.82
C ASP A 47 1.89 6.77 8.84
N THR A 48 2.20 6.67 7.53
CA THR A 48 1.41 7.32 6.47
C THR A 48 0.30 6.42 5.96
N MET A 49 0.23 5.17 6.43
CA MET A 49 -0.83 4.24 6.08
C MET A 49 -2.15 4.72 6.69
N LYS A 50 -3.14 4.98 5.84
CA LYS A 50 -4.50 5.27 6.27
C LYS A 50 -5.41 4.14 5.82
N GLY A 51 -5.87 3.35 6.78
CA GLY A 51 -6.82 2.30 6.48
C GLY A 51 -7.27 1.58 7.73
N ASP A 52 -8.50 1.13 7.69
CA ASP A 52 -9.11 0.35 8.77
C ASP A 52 -9.24 -1.08 8.26
N LEU A 53 -8.21 -1.90 8.50
CA LEU A 53 -8.24 -3.33 8.19
C LEU A 53 -9.18 -4.10 9.14
N ASP A 54 -9.56 -3.50 10.28
CA ASP A 54 -10.54 -4.07 11.22
C ASP A 54 -11.91 -4.27 10.55
N ARG A 55 -12.23 -3.42 9.56
CA ARG A 55 -13.40 -3.62 8.69
C ARG A 55 -13.37 -4.94 7.93
N LEU A 56 -12.19 -5.42 7.55
CA LEU A 56 -12.04 -6.69 6.85
C LEU A 56 -12.40 -7.88 7.75
N ALA A 57 -12.04 -7.82 9.03
CA ALA A 57 -12.44 -8.82 10.02
C ALA A 57 -13.97 -8.90 10.20
N ARG A 58 -14.71 -7.84 9.83
CA ARG A 58 -16.18 -7.81 9.83
C ARG A 58 -16.81 -8.18 8.48
N GLY A 59 -16.01 -8.70 7.54
CA GLY A 59 -16.48 -9.06 6.20
C GLY A 59 -16.82 -7.85 5.33
N ARG A 60 -16.23 -6.67 5.59
CA ARG A 60 -16.41 -5.47 4.78
C ARG A 60 -15.14 -5.09 4.05
N LYS A 61 -15.27 -4.55 2.85
CA LYS A 61 -14.15 -3.98 2.10
C LYS A 61 -13.41 -2.93 2.93
N ALA A 62 -12.09 -3.07 3.02
CA ALA A 62 -11.20 -2.15 3.68
C ALA A 62 -10.48 -1.32 2.61
N ARG A 63 -10.38 -0.01 2.84
CA ARG A 63 -9.58 0.88 1.98
C ARG A 63 -8.30 1.24 2.71
N VAL A 64 -7.17 0.97 2.09
CA VAL A 64 -5.83 1.23 2.61
C VAL A 64 -5.11 2.18 1.65
N GLN A 65 -4.79 3.37 2.13
CA GLN A 65 -3.96 4.33 1.42
C GLN A 65 -2.55 4.25 1.97
N LEU A 66 -1.58 4.23 1.07
CA LEU A 66 -0.16 4.13 1.37
C LEU A 66 0.60 5.20 0.62
N GLU A 67 1.55 5.80 1.30
CA GLU A 67 2.52 6.70 0.69
C GLU A 67 3.90 6.03 0.72
N VAL A 68 4.52 5.95 -0.45
CA VAL A 68 5.87 5.45 -0.65
C VAL A 68 6.73 6.61 -1.11
N LYS A 69 7.70 6.99 -0.28
CA LYS A 69 8.67 8.03 -0.61
C LYS A 69 9.84 7.40 -1.33
N LEU A 70 10.18 7.97 -2.48
CA LEU A 70 11.38 7.61 -3.22
C LEU A 70 12.42 8.69 -2.99
N SER A 71 13.50 8.30 -2.32
CA SER A 71 14.64 9.14 -2.03
C SER A 71 15.85 8.69 -2.85
N GLY A 72 16.64 9.67 -3.30
CA GLY A 72 17.97 9.42 -3.85
C GLY A 72 19.03 9.45 -2.74
N ASP A 73 20.26 9.81 -3.11
CA ASP A 73 21.38 9.92 -2.17
C ASP A 73 21.18 11.01 -1.08
N GLU A 74 20.52 12.14 -1.41
CA GLU A 74 20.40 13.27 -0.46
C GLU A 74 18.96 13.77 -0.24
N ASP A 75 18.01 13.49 -1.13
CA ASP A 75 16.72 14.18 -1.15
C ASP A 75 15.55 13.27 -1.58
N THR A 76 14.33 13.60 -1.12
CA THR A 76 13.10 12.95 -1.59
C THR A 76 12.76 13.46 -2.99
N GLY A 77 13.09 12.67 -4.02
CA GLY A 77 12.87 13.07 -5.41
C GLY A 77 11.45 12.80 -5.90
N CYS A 78 10.75 11.83 -5.31
CA CYS A 78 9.43 11.41 -5.77
C CYS A 78 8.58 10.86 -4.63
N VAL A 79 7.27 11.09 -4.70
CA VAL A 79 6.29 10.53 -3.76
C VAL A 79 5.27 9.73 -4.55
N PHE A 80 5.03 8.49 -4.15
CA PHE A 80 4.02 7.62 -4.72
C PHE A 80 2.90 7.43 -3.69
N GLU A 81 1.67 7.81 -4.04
CA GLU A 81 0.47 7.65 -3.25
C GLU A 81 -0.38 6.56 -3.89
N GLY A 82 -0.52 5.41 -3.25
CA GLY A 82 -1.34 4.30 -3.72
C GLY A 82 -2.56 4.09 -2.83
N THR A 83 -3.75 4.03 -3.41
CA THR A 83 -4.97 3.57 -2.74
C THR A 83 -5.26 2.13 -3.15
N TYR A 84 -5.20 1.25 -2.17
CA TYR A 84 -5.54 -0.16 -2.28
C TYR A 84 -6.89 -0.43 -1.60
N MET A 85 -7.67 -1.32 -2.18
CA MET A 85 -8.88 -1.86 -1.57
C MET A 85 -8.65 -3.33 -1.33
N VAL A 86 -8.82 -3.74 -0.08
CA VAL A 86 -8.81 -5.14 0.30
C VAL A 86 -10.25 -5.59 0.40
N LEU A 87 -10.60 -6.52 -0.48
CA LEU A 87 -11.89 -7.18 -0.49
C LEU A 87 -11.78 -8.40 0.43
N PRO A 88 -12.68 -8.59 1.40
CA PRO A 88 -12.72 -9.85 2.13
C PRO A 88 -12.95 -10.97 1.12
N VAL A 89 -12.26 -12.11 1.26
CA VAL A 89 -12.61 -13.29 0.46
C VAL A 89 -14.08 -13.61 0.73
N GLU A 90 -14.91 -13.54 -0.32
CA GLU A 90 -16.28 -14.01 -0.23
C GLU A 90 -16.22 -15.47 0.23
N HIS A 91 -16.74 -15.74 1.41
CA HIS A 91 -17.20 -17.09 1.73
C HIS A 91 -18.39 -17.31 0.80
N ASP A 92 -18.10 -17.79 -0.41
CA ASP A 92 -19.08 -18.33 -1.35
C ASP A 92 -19.85 -19.41 -0.58
N SER A 93 -20.96 -18.97 0.00
CA SER A 93 -21.95 -19.81 0.64
C SER A 93 -22.99 -20.05 -0.43
N ASN A 94 -22.68 -20.93 -1.37
CA ASN A 94 -23.68 -21.50 -2.25
C ASN A 94 -23.37 -22.96 -2.56
#